data_AF-A0A957HD19-F1
#
_entry.id   AF-A0A957HD19-F1
#
_cell.length_a   1.000
_cell.length_b   1.000
_cell.length_c   1.000
_cell.angle_alpha   90.00
_cell.angle_beta   90.00
_cell.angle_gamma   90.00
#
_symmetry.space_group_name_H-M   'P 1'
#
loop_
_entity.id
_entity.type
_entity.pdbx_description
1 polymer ?
#
loop_
_entity_poly.entity_id
_entity_poly.type
_entity_poly.pdbx_seq_one_letter_code
_entity_poly.pdbx_strand_id
1 'polypeptide(L)'
;MNSYDPIALLSKCSSPTEQVIRAQSHTKDRCDLLASLLYLRHNQMQIRFYKNVEDKMTDSLALTSVAEGIVQLQLPLPFALRIVNVYLLRGEKGWTIIDCGINTPAGRDTWLAAFKQLGVTPADIEKIVLTHTHPDHFGLSGWLQNLAAEAGRTVPIYVSPIENEQVRLVWRDEASMDFGGWMRINGMPDEMARDVDSSMDDTRAMTLPHPPCLELLHPGDTVQLGERHFQIMEGQGHSDGHLLFYDAQDQLMLSGDHVLMKITPNIGLWTQTAPDPLGRFITSL
;
A
#
# COMPACT_ATOMS: atom_id res chain seq x y z
N MET A 1 -35.64 35.83 -22.87
CA MET A 1 -36.39 35.09 -21.84
C MET A 1 -36.13 33.61 -22.08
N ASN A 2 -35.39 32.86 -21.27
CA ASN A 2 -34.79 33.06 -19.96
C ASN A 2 -33.38 32.48 -19.97
N SER A 3 -32.44 33.18 -19.33
CA SER A 3 -31.11 32.71 -19.01
C SER A 3 -31.20 31.56 -17.99
N TYR A 4 -30.54 30.46 -18.29
CA TYR A 4 -30.43 29.30 -17.40
C TYR A 4 -29.42 29.65 -16.30
N ASP A 5 -29.89 29.82 -15.06
CA ASP A 5 -29.08 30.10 -13.89
C ASP A 5 -28.89 28.80 -13.08
N PRO A 6 -27.70 28.18 -13.09
CA PRO A 6 -27.45 26.91 -12.39
C PRO A 6 -27.47 27.05 -10.85
N ILE A 7 -27.47 28.27 -10.30
CA ILE A 7 -27.38 28.51 -8.86
C ILE A 7 -28.74 28.34 -8.17
N ALA A 8 -29.85 28.44 -8.92
CA ALA A 8 -31.20 28.38 -8.34
C ALA A 8 -31.63 26.98 -7.86
N LEU A 9 -31.00 25.90 -8.34
CA LEU A 9 -31.35 24.51 -7.98
C LEU A 9 -30.65 24.00 -6.70
N LEU A 10 -29.70 24.76 -6.14
CA LEU A 10 -28.97 24.39 -4.92
C LEU A 10 -29.64 24.88 -3.62
N SER A 11 -30.79 25.57 -3.71
CA SER A 11 -31.44 26.21 -2.55
C SER A 11 -32.52 25.37 -1.85
N LYS A 12 -32.71 24.09 -2.20
CA LYS A 12 -33.78 23.25 -1.62
C LYS A 12 -33.41 21.81 -1.21
N CYS A 13 -32.13 21.50 -1.01
CA CYS A 13 -31.72 20.18 -0.50
C CYS A 13 -30.97 20.32 0.83
N SER A 14 -31.47 19.67 1.87
CA SER A 14 -31.06 19.81 3.26
C SER A 14 -30.09 18.73 3.76
N SER A 15 -29.39 18.00 2.87
CA SER A 15 -28.25 17.18 3.27
C SER A 15 -27.24 16.95 2.13
N PRO A 16 -25.93 16.83 2.43
CA PRO A 16 -24.86 16.67 1.41
C PRO A 16 -24.90 15.35 0.65
N THR A 17 -25.58 14.34 1.19
CA THR A 17 -25.52 12.94 0.70
C THR A 17 -26.29 12.71 -0.61
N GLU A 18 -27.27 13.54 -0.95
CA GLU A 18 -28.12 13.33 -2.14
C GLU A 18 -27.54 13.90 -3.45
N GLN A 19 -26.52 14.77 -3.40
CA GLN A 19 -25.95 15.39 -4.61
C GLN A 19 -24.96 14.48 -5.35
N VAL A 20 -24.39 13.48 -4.69
CA VAL A 20 -23.36 12.59 -5.25
C VAL A 20 -23.95 11.56 -6.24
N ILE A 21 -25.24 11.21 -6.11
CA ILE A 21 -25.83 10.06 -6.82
C ILE A 21 -26.30 10.40 -8.25
N ARG A 22 -26.45 11.68 -8.64
CA ARG A 22 -27.02 12.05 -9.96
C ARG A 22 -26.04 12.57 -11.01
N ALA A 23 -24.76 12.75 -10.70
CA ALA A 23 -23.77 13.24 -11.67
C ALA A 23 -23.13 12.14 -12.53
N GLN A 24 -23.35 10.85 -12.24
CA GLN A 24 -22.67 9.74 -12.92
C GLN A 24 -23.32 9.26 -14.23
N SER A 25 -24.41 9.87 -14.72
CA SER A 25 -25.16 9.28 -15.85
C SER A 25 -24.77 9.73 -17.25
N HIS A 26 -23.95 10.77 -17.46
CA HIS A 26 -23.67 11.25 -18.81
C HIS A 26 -22.27 11.84 -19.00
N THR A 27 -21.29 11.01 -19.36
CA THR A 27 -20.33 11.30 -20.44
C THR A 27 -19.57 10.03 -20.79
N LYS A 28 -19.85 9.52 -21.99
CA LYS A 28 -19.03 8.56 -22.73
C LYS A 28 -17.83 9.31 -23.28
N ASP A 29 -16.71 8.62 -23.35
CA ASP A 29 -15.48 8.94 -24.06
C ASP A 29 -14.47 9.90 -23.41
N ARG A 30 -13.25 9.35 -23.33
CA ARG A 30 -11.91 9.97 -23.23
C ARG A 30 -11.29 10.21 -21.85
N CYS A 31 -10.00 9.85 -21.83
CA CYS A 31 -8.88 10.60 -21.28
C CYS A 31 -8.42 10.36 -19.83
N ASP A 32 -7.11 10.12 -19.77
CA ASP A 32 -6.14 10.69 -18.83
C ASP A 32 -6.06 10.10 -17.41
N LEU A 33 -5.21 9.07 -17.31
CA LEU A 33 -4.64 8.51 -16.07
C LEU A 33 -3.74 9.54 -15.39
N LEU A 34 -3.75 9.67 -14.03
CA LEU A 34 -2.72 10.24 -13.12
C LEU A 34 -2.93 9.78 -11.64
N ALA A 35 -1.88 9.67 -10.80
CA ALA A 35 -1.93 9.20 -9.40
C ALA A 35 -1.38 10.24 -8.41
N SER A 36 -0.96 9.87 -7.19
CA SER A 36 -1.12 10.73 -6.00
C SER A 36 0.10 10.78 -5.07
N LEU A 37 0.41 12.01 -4.65
CA LEU A 37 1.03 12.42 -3.38
C LEU A 37 0.25 13.66 -2.92
N LEU A 38 0.03 13.85 -1.63
CA LEU A 38 -0.75 14.99 -1.12
C LEU A 38 0.14 16.25 -0.97
N TYR A 39 -0.43 17.46 -1.03
CA TYR A 39 0.21 18.74 -0.67
C TYR A 39 -0.89 19.69 -0.09
N LEU A 40 -0.66 20.40 1.04
CA LEU A 40 -1.69 21.03 1.90
C LEU A 40 -1.54 22.56 2.18
N ARG A 41 -1.49 23.48 1.21
CA ARG A 41 -1.46 24.92 1.60
C ARG A 41 -2.84 25.52 1.91
N HIS A 42 -3.01 25.95 3.18
CA HIS A 42 -3.98 26.88 3.74
C HIS A 42 -5.45 26.79 3.28
N ASN A 43 -6.28 26.18 4.13
CA ASN A 43 -7.72 26.42 4.37
C ASN A 43 -8.72 26.36 3.19
N GLN A 44 -8.36 25.80 2.04
CA GLN A 44 -9.30 25.14 1.15
C GLN A 44 -8.67 23.83 0.66
N MET A 45 -9.33 22.71 0.97
CA MET A 45 -8.90 21.37 0.57
C MET A 45 -8.96 21.25 -0.95
N GLN A 46 -7.85 21.55 -1.63
CA GLN A 46 -7.66 21.21 -3.03
C GLN A 46 -6.77 19.97 -3.11
N ILE A 47 -7.39 18.84 -3.42
CA ILE A 47 -6.70 17.59 -3.73
C ILE A 47 -5.92 17.80 -5.03
N ARG A 48 -4.58 17.66 -4.98
CA ARG A 48 -3.74 17.63 -6.18
C ARG A 48 -3.04 16.29 -6.28
N PHE A 49 -3.25 15.63 -7.40
CA PHE A 49 -2.72 14.32 -7.75
C PHE A 49 -1.37 14.46 -8.50
N TYR A 50 -0.30 13.81 -8.03
CA TYR A 50 1.01 13.79 -8.71
C TYR A 50 1.03 12.77 -9.84
N LYS A 51 1.20 13.31 -11.05
CA LYS A 51 1.17 12.61 -12.34
C LYS A 51 1.73 11.16 -12.25
N ASN A 52 0.86 10.12 -12.29
CA ASN A 52 1.36 8.75 -12.52
C ASN A 52 1.99 8.80 -13.92
N VAL A 53 3.25 8.41 -14.04
CA VAL A 53 3.75 7.94 -15.33
C VAL A 53 2.81 6.82 -15.75
N GLU A 54 2.31 6.90 -16.99
CA GLU A 54 1.25 6.03 -17.53
C GLU A 54 1.43 4.56 -17.12
N ASP A 55 0.34 3.77 -17.09
CA ASP A 55 0.36 2.28 -17.04
C ASP A 55 1.01 1.66 -18.31
N LYS A 56 2.04 2.31 -18.85
CA LYS A 56 2.96 1.73 -19.80
C LYS A 56 3.89 0.84 -19.00
N MET A 57 3.53 -0.45 -18.93
CA MET A 57 4.57 -1.47 -19.05
C MET A 57 5.23 -1.28 -20.42
N THR A 58 6.09 -0.28 -20.53
CA THR A 58 7.20 -0.28 -21.48
C THR A 58 8.20 -1.32 -20.98
N ASP A 59 8.94 -1.96 -21.88
CA ASP A 59 10.06 -2.85 -21.55
C ASP A 59 11.16 -2.20 -20.69
N SER A 60 11.02 -0.92 -20.32
CA SER A 60 11.87 -0.20 -19.38
C SER A 60 11.28 -0.19 -17.98
N LEU A 61 12.13 -0.54 -16.99
CA LEU A 61 11.88 -0.41 -15.56
C LEU A 61 11.21 0.92 -15.18
N ALA A 62 10.08 0.86 -14.48
CA ALA A 62 9.31 2.04 -14.06
C ALA A 62 9.84 2.63 -12.73
N LEU A 63 11.02 3.23 -12.78
CA LEU A 63 11.54 4.10 -11.72
C LEU A 63 11.15 5.55 -11.99
N THR A 64 10.49 6.18 -11.02
CA THR A 64 10.02 7.57 -11.13
C THR A 64 10.43 8.37 -9.89
N SER A 65 11.10 9.51 -10.06
CA SER A 65 11.25 10.47 -8.96
C SER A 65 9.93 11.20 -8.75
N VAL A 66 9.34 11.04 -7.57
CA VAL A 66 8.00 11.56 -7.26
C VAL A 66 8.03 12.74 -6.29
N ALA A 67 9.10 12.86 -5.51
CA ALA A 67 9.44 14.03 -4.70
C ALA A 67 10.96 14.08 -4.46
N GLU A 68 11.46 15.17 -3.89
CA GLU A 68 12.88 15.28 -3.53
C GLU A 68 13.28 14.16 -2.56
N GLY A 69 14.28 13.37 -2.97
CA GLY A 69 14.75 12.22 -2.22
C GLY A 69 13.83 11.00 -2.25
N ILE A 70 12.71 11.03 -2.97
CA ILE A 70 11.74 9.92 -3.03
C ILE A 70 11.64 9.37 -4.46
N VAL A 71 11.94 8.08 -4.60
CA VAL A 71 11.82 7.34 -5.85
C VAL A 71 10.74 6.27 -5.71
N GLN A 72 9.79 6.27 -6.62
CA GLN A 72 8.81 5.20 -6.77
C GLN A 72 9.39 4.10 -7.67
N LEU A 73 9.18 2.85 -7.28
CA LEU A 73 9.42 1.66 -8.08
C LEU A 73 8.10 0.89 -8.21
N GLN A 74 7.71 0.57 -9.43
CA GLN A 74 6.57 -0.30 -9.69
C GLN A 74 7.04 -1.75 -9.81
N LEU A 75 6.48 -2.64 -9.00
CA LEU A 75 6.79 -4.07 -9.03
C LEU A 75 5.64 -4.86 -9.65
N PRO A 76 5.93 -5.86 -10.50
CA PRO A 76 4.88 -6.67 -11.12
C PRO A 76 4.23 -7.60 -10.11
N LEU A 77 2.91 -7.78 -10.25
CA LEU A 77 2.12 -8.73 -9.48
C LEU A 77 1.56 -9.84 -10.38
N PRO A 78 1.44 -11.09 -9.88
CA PRO A 78 0.88 -12.22 -10.62
C PRO A 78 -0.67 -12.27 -10.57
N PHE A 79 -1.33 -11.15 -10.25
CA PHE A 79 -2.78 -11.07 -10.02
C PHE A 79 -3.49 -10.15 -11.03
N ALA A 80 -4.81 -10.01 -10.88
CA ALA A 80 -5.61 -9.07 -11.68
C ALA A 80 -5.14 -7.62 -11.48
N LEU A 81 -4.78 -7.26 -10.24
CA LEU A 81 -3.94 -6.10 -9.97
C LEU A 81 -2.52 -6.43 -10.44
N ARG A 82 -2.00 -5.67 -11.41
CA ARG A 82 -0.77 -6.03 -12.13
C ARG A 82 0.49 -5.41 -11.54
N ILE A 83 0.36 -4.40 -10.69
CA ILE A 83 1.48 -3.66 -10.13
C ILE A 83 1.21 -3.28 -8.67
N VAL A 84 2.27 -3.18 -7.89
CA VAL A 84 2.32 -2.50 -6.59
C VAL A 84 3.39 -1.43 -6.62
N ASN A 85 3.14 -0.31 -5.95
CA ASN A 85 4.11 0.77 -5.82
C ASN A 85 4.88 0.60 -4.51
N VAL A 86 6.21 0.60 -4.59
CA VAL A 86 7.10 0.71 -3.43
C VAL A 86 7.93 1.97 -3.56
N TYR A 87 8.49 2.44 -2.45
CA TYR A 87 9.23 3.70 -2.45
C TYR A 87 10.60 3.54 -1.82
N LEU A 88 11.60 4.20 -2.41
CA LEU A 88 12.93 4.35 -1.85
C LEU A 88 13.13 5.81 -1.46
N LEU A 89 13.41 6.05 -0.19
CA LEU A 89 13.68 7.38 0.38
C LEU A 89 15.16 7.49 0.70
N ARG A 90 15.83 8.46 0.08
CA ARG A 90 17.26 8.71 0.27
C ARG A 90 17.49 9.38 1.63
N GLY A 91 18.44 8.84 2.40
CA GLY A 91 18.95 9.40 3.64
C GLY A 91 20.47 9.55 3.60
N GLU A 92 21.04 10.15 4.65
CA GLU A 92 22.49 10.33 4.78
C GLU A 92 23.26 9.00 4.90
N LYS A 93 22.63 7.98 5.50
CA LYS A 93 23.25 6.69 5.84
C LYS A 93 22.89 5.56 4.87
N GLY A 94 22.07 5.84 3.86
CA GLY A 94 21.53 4.83 2.95
C GLY A 94 20.10 5.15 2.52
N TRP A 95 19.39 4.12 2.09
CA TRP A 95 18.02 4.20 1.61
C TRP A 95 17.06 3.53 2.57
N THR A 96 15.96 4.22 2.87
CA THR A 96 14.79 3.61 3.51
C THR A 96 13.86 3.08 2.43
N ILE A 97 13.47 1.81 2.51
CA ILE A 97 12.50 1.20 1.60
C ILE A 97 11.12 1.19 2.28
N ILE A 98 10.07 1.63 1.57
CA ILE A 98 8.67 1.56 1.99
C ILE A 98 7.97 0.51 1.15
N ASP A 99 7.52 -0.56 1.80
CA ASP A 99 6.98 -1.78 1.19
C ASP A 99 7.95 -2.47 0.22
N CYS A 100 7.69 -3.73 -0.12
CA CYS A 100 8.70 -4.59 -0.75
C CYS A 100 8.25 -5.27 -2.04
N GLY A 101 6.96 -5.37 -2.32
CA GLY A 101 6.46 -6.25 -3.38
C GLY A 101 6.24 -7.69 -2.91
N ILE A 102 5.65 -8.47 -3.80
CA ILE A 102 5.45 -9.92 -3.63
C ILE A 102 6.67 -10.72 -4.13
N ASN A 103 7.04 -11.81 -3.47
CA ASN A 103 8.25 -12.56 -3.82
C ASN A 103 8.04 -13.49 -5.01
N THR A 104 8.20 -12.92 -6.20
CA THR A 104 8.25 -13.64 -7.47
C THR A 104 9.61 -13.44 -8.14
N PRO A 105 10.03 -14.32 -9.08
CA PRO A 105 11.22 -14.08 -9.89
C PRO A 105 11.22 -12.70 -10.57
N ALA A 106 10.09 -12.31 -11.17
CA ALA A 106 9.94 -11.01 -11.81
C ALA A 106 10.09 -9.83 -10.83
N GLY A 107 9.54 -9.95 -9.61
CA GLY A 107 9.72 -8.94 -8.55
C GLY A 107 11.18 -8.78 -8.14
N ARG A 108 11.90 -9.90 -7.93
CA ARG A 108 13.34 -9.88 -7.60
C ARG A 108 14.19 -9.29 -8.71
N ASP A 109 13.95 -9.68 -9.96
CA ASP A 109 14.66 -9.15 -11.13
C ASP A 109 14.44 -7.64 -11.28
N THR A 110 13.21 -7.18 -11.01
CA THR A 110 12.84 -5.76 -11.02
C THR A 110 13.60 -4.96 -9.94
N TRP A 111 13.73 -5.51 -8.72
CA TRP A 111 14.56 -4.89 -7.67
C TRP A 111 16.04 -4.80 -8.04
N LEU A 112 16.62 -5.89 -8.56
CA LEU A 112 18.03 -5.90 -8.97
C LEU A 112 18.30 -4.90 -10.10
N ALA A 113 17.37 -4.79 -11.06
CA ALA A 113 17.43 -3.77 -12.11
C ALA A 113 17.34 -2.35 -11.53
N ALA A 114 16.48 -2.14 -10.54
CA ALA A 114 16.32 -0.84 -9.87
C ALA A 114 17.58 -0.40 -9.13
N PHE A 115 18.17 -1.30 -8.35
CA PHE A 115 19.45 -1.05 -7.68
C PHE A 115 20.55 -0.67 -8.67
N LYS A 116 20.68 -1.43 -9.77
CA LYS A 116 21.64 -1.12 -10.82
C LYS A 116 21.41 0.26 -11.44
N GLN A 117 20.17 0.62 -11.76
CA GLN A 117 19.84 1.90 -12.39
C GLN A 117 20.05 3.09 -11.44
N LEU A 118 19.79 2.92 -10.14
CA LEU A 118 20.00 3.95 -9.14
C LEU A 118 21.46 4.06 -8.67
N GLY A 119 22.32 3.11 -9.06
CA GLY A 119 23.68 3.01 -8.52
C GLY A 119 23.69 2.68 -7.03
N VAL A 120 22.66 1.95 -6.57
CA VAL A 120 22.46 1.52 -5.19
C VAL A 120 22.88 0.07 -5.06
N THR A 121 23.52 -0.27 -3.96
CA THR A 121 23.85 -1.64 -3.59
C THR A 121 22.98 -2.10 -2.42
N PRO A 122 22.83 -3.42 -2.20
CA PRO A 122 22.11 -3.92 -1.03
C PRO A 122 22.71 -3.46 0.30
N ALA A 123 24.01 -3.14 0.34
CA ALA A 123 24.68 -2.58 1.54
C ALA A 123 24.21 -1.17 1.88
N ASP A 124 23.64 -0.44 0.91
CA ASP A 124 23.10 0.91 1.10
C ASP A 124 21.69 0.90 1.69
N ILE A 125 21.06 -0.26 1.90
CA ILE A 125 19.76 -0.34 2.54
C ILE A 125 19.93 -0.03 4.04
N GLU A 126 19.29 1.04 4.49
CA GLU A 126 19.35 1.45 5.89
C GLU A 126 18.31 0.70 6.72
N LYS A 127 17.06 0.68 6.26
CA LYS A 127 15.91 0.05 6.91
C LYS A 127 14.80 -0.21 5.88
N ILE A 128 13.90 -1.12 6.22
CA ILE A 128 12.65 -1.36 5.50
C ILE A 128 11.50 -0.98 6.44
N VAL A 129 10.47 -0.33 5.92
CA VAL A 129 9.26 0.01 6.67
C VAL A 129 8.05 -0.47 5.89
N LEU A 130 7.18 -1.21 6.55
CA LEU A 130 5.98 -1.77 5.95
C LEU A 130 4.77 -0.93 6.35
N THR A 131 3.94 -0.57 5.37
CA THR A 131 2.63 0.04 5.63
C THR A 131 1.69 -0.98 6.27
N HIS A 132 1.69 -2.20 5.75
CA HIS A 132 0.93 -3.35 6.24
C HIS A 132 1.50 -4.65 5.67
N THR A 133 0.88 -5.79 5.99
CA THR A 133 1.49 -7.11 5.75
C THR A 133 0.79 -7.97 4.71
N HIS A 134 -0.01 -7.36 3.81
CA HIS A 134 -0.42 -8.06 2.59
C HIS A 134 0.79 -8.50 1.76
N PRO A 135 0.69 -9.62 1.02
CA PRO A 135 1.84 -10.29 0.42
C PRO A 135 2.60 -9.42 -0.59
N ASP A 136 1.93 -8.48 -1.25
CA ASP A 136 2.50 -7.51 -2.18
C ASP A 136 3.18 -6.31 -1.51
N HIS A 137 3.06 -6.16 -0.20
CA HIS A 137 3.80 -5.15 0.57
C HIS A 137 4.92 -5.80 1.40
N PHE A 138 4.67 -6.99 1.94
CA PHE A 138 5.57 -7.70 2.83
C PHE A 138 6.46 -8.75 2.15
N GLY A 139 6.03 -9.34 1.03
CA GLY A 139 6.54 -10.63 0.58
C GLY A 139 8.04 -10.69 0.26
N LEU A 140 8.62 -9.61 -0.26
CA LEU A 140 10.06 -9.51 -0.56
C LEU A 140 10.91 -9.01 0.61
N SER A 141 10.32 -8.71 1.76
CA SER A 141 11.00 -8.05 2.87
C SER A 141 12.17 -8.88 3.43
N GLY A 142 11.97 -10.19 3.67
CA GLY A 142 13.05 -11.07 4.12
C GLY A 142 14.07 -11.38 3.03
N TRP A 143 13.67 -11.40 1.75
CA TRP A 143 14.62 -11.52 0.63
C TRP A 143 15.55 -10.30 0.55
N LEU A 144 15.00 -9.09 0.64
CA LEU A 144 15.78 -7.84 0.67
C LEU A 144 16.71 -7.78 1.88
N GLN A 145 16.24 -8.21 3.06
CA GLN A 145 17.05 -8.27 4.26
C GLN A 145 18.22 -9.27 4.13
N ASN A 146 17.98 -10.45 3.55
CA ASN A 146 19.04 -11.41 3.28
C ASN A 146 20.07 -10.86 2.29
N LEU A 147 19.61 -10.21 1.21
CA LEU A 147 20.49 -9.60 0.22
C LEU A 147 21.39 -8.51 0.83
N ALA A 148 20.84 -7.70 1.74
CA ALA A 148 21.62 -6.73 2.50
C ALA A 148 22.61 -7.40 3.46
N ALA A 149 22.20 -8.47 4.16
CA ALA A 149 23.05 -9.23 5.06
C ALA A 149 24.24 -9.88 4.33
N GLU A 150 24.01 -10.45 3.15
CA GLU A 150 25.05 -10.96 2.25
C GLU A 150 26.03 -9.86 1.83
N ALA A 151 25.56 -8.62 1.72
CA ALA A 151 26.39 -7.44 1.46
C ALA A 151 27.02 -6.83 2.74
N GLY A 152 26.90 -7.50 3.90
CA GLY A 152 27.51 -7.07 5.16
C GLY A 152 26.69 -6.05 5.95
N ARG A 153 25.40 -5.88 5.64
CA ARG A 153 24.51 -4.90 6.28
C ARG A 153 23.38 -5.58 7.04
N THR A 154 23.28 -5.31 8.33
CA THR A 154 22.08 -5.65 9.11
C THR A 154 21.01 -4.58 8.88
N VAL A 155 19.84 -5.00 8.39
CA VAL A 155 18.72 -4.10 8.06
C VAL A 155 17.53 -4.40 8.97
N PRO A 156 17.11 -3.45 9.83
CA PRO A 156 15.86 -3.58 10.57
C PRO A 156 14.66 -3.43 9.64
N ILE A 157 13.60 -4.18 9.91
CA ILE A 157 12.31 -4.08 9.22
C ILE A 157 11.26 -3.65 10.23
N TYR A 158 10.61 -2.53 9.95
CA TYR A 158 9.62 -1.93 10.81
C TYR A 158 8.20 -2.21 10.33
N VAL A 159 7.30 -2.42 11.28
CA VAL A 159 5.88 -2.71 11.05
C VAL A 159 5.05 -2.27 12.26
N SER A 160 3.73 -2.16 12.15
CA SER A 160 2.90 -1.91 13.32
C SER A 160 2.79 -3.15 14.24
N PRO A 161 2.53 -2.98 15.55
CA PRO A 161 2.32 -4.11 16.46
C PRO A 161 1.23 -5.08 16.02
N ILE A 162 0.14 -4.56 15.47
CA ILE A 162 -1.01 -5.36 15.02
C ILE A 162 -0.61 -6.17 13.78
N GLU A 163 0.05 -5.55 12.81
CA GLU A 163 0.52 -6.22 11.60
C GLU A 163 1.63 -7.25 11.90
N ASN A 164 2.49 -7.02 12.90
CA ASN A 164 3.46 -8.02 13.35
C ASN A 164 2.77 -9.31 13.86
N GLU A 165 1.66 -9.17 14.58
CA GLU A 165 0.86 -10.31 15.01
C GLU A 165 0.15 -10.98 13.83
N GLN A 166 -0.34 -10.21 12.85
CA GLN A 166 -0.89 -10.76 11.61
C GLN A 166 0.15 -11.56 10.82
N VAL A 167 1.42 -11.13 10.77
CA VAL A 167 2.50 -11.93 10.15
C VAL A 167 2.67 -13.27 10.85
N ARG A 168 2.62 -13.28 12.18
CA ARG A 168 2.74 -14.51 12.98
C ARG A 168 1.61 -15.47 12.65
N LEU A 169 0.36 -14.98 12.68
CA LEU A 169 -0.84 -15.78 12.45
C LEU A 169 -0.93 -16.24 10.99
N VAL A 170 -0.91 -15.30 10.04
CA VAL A 170 -1.26 -15.58 8.65
C VAL A 170 -0.11 -16.22 7.87
N TRP A 171 1.10 -15.69 8.04
CA TRP A 171 2.22 -16.03 7.17
C TRP A 171 3.16 -17.06 7.78
N ARG A 172 3.34 -17.10 9.11
CA ARG A 172 4.30 -18.02 9.77
C ARG A 172 3.68 -19.28 10.36
N ASP A 173 2.51 -19.16 10.98
CA ASP A 173 1.87 -20.24 11.72
C ASP A 173 0.75 -20.90 10.90
N GLU A 174 1.13 -21.91 10.09
CA GLU A 174 0.21 -22.66 9.22
C GLU A 174 -0.98 -23.28 9.96
N ALA A 175 -0.82 -23.60 11.26
CA ALA A 175 -1.87 -24.25 12.05
C ALA A 175 -3.01 -23.30 12.46
N SER A 176 -2.87 -22.00 12.20
CA SER A 176 -3.74 -20.99 12.82
C SER A 176 -4.96 -20.57 12.00
N MET A 177 -5.14 -21.06 10.77
CA MET A 177 -6.20 -20.56 9.87
C MET A 177 -6.92 -21.65 9.06
N ASP A 178 -8.25 -21.64 9.13
CA ASP A 178 -9.17 -22.42 8.28
C ASP A 178 -9.93 -21.45 7.36
N PHE A 179 -9.25 -20.98 6.30
CA PHE A 179 -9.83 -19.99 5.37
C PHE A 179 -10.99 -20.59 4.59
N GLY A 180 -10.85 -21.82 4.11
CA GLY A 180 -11.91 -22.58 3.46
C GLY A 180 -13.12 -22.75 4.38
N GLY A 181 -12.91 -23.08 5.66
CA GLY A 181 -13.96 -23.12 6.67
C GLY A 181 -14.66 -21.79 6.88
N TRP A 182 -13.91 -20.70 7.01
CA TRP A 182 -14.47 -19.35 7.09
C TRP A 182 -15.34 -19.02 5.89
N MET A 183 -14.89 -19.35 4.68
CA MET A 183 -15.66 -19.12 3.46
C MET A 183 -16.92 -19.97 3.42
N ARG A 184 -16.82 -21.24 3.83
CA ARG A 184 -17.96 -22.18 3.88
C ARG A 184 -19.06 -21.71 4.81
N ILE A 185 -18.74 -21.26 6.03
CA ILE A 185 -19.75 -20.76 6.96
C ILE A 185 -20.41 -19.46 6.47
N ASN A 186 -19.76 -18.74 5.56
CA ASN A 186 -20.27 -17.54 4.89
C ASN A 186 -20.93 -17.84 3.53
N GLY A 187 -21.19 -19.12 3.22
CA GLY A 187 -21.99 -19.54 2.06
C GLY A 187 -21.22 -19.95 0.82
N MET A 188 -19.88 -20.08 0.88
CA MET A 188 -19.09 -20.62 -0.23
C MET A 188 -19.33 -22.14 -0.39
N PRO A 189 -19.52 -22.66 -1.62
CA PRO A 189 -19.60 -24.09 -1.87
C PRO A 189 -18.32 -24.85 -1.45
N ASP A 190 -18.47 -26.08 -0.97
CA ASP A 190 -17.37 -26.89 -0.44
C ASP A 190 -16.20 -27.10 -1.40
N GLU A 191 -16.48 -27.26 -2.69
CA GLU A 191 -15.46 -27.45 -3.72
C GLU A 191 -14.57 -26.21 -3.84
N MET A 192 -15.17 -25.03 -3.98
CA MET A 192 -14.45 -23.76 -4.04
C MET A 192 -13.71 -23.44 -2.74
N ALA A 193 -14.31 -23.77 -1.59
CA ALA A 193 -13.68 -23.54 -0.29
C ALA A 193 -12.36 -24.31 -0.12
N ARG A 194 -12.22 -25.49 -0.73
CA ARG A 194 -10.95 -26.24 -0.73
C ARG A 194 -9.87 -25.55 -1.55
N ASP A 195 -10.26 -24.93 -2.67
CA ASP A 195 -9.32 -24.20 -3.52
C ASP A 195 -8.79 -22.93 -2.83
N VAL A 196 -9.56 -22.34 -1.90
CA VAL A 196 -9.11 -21.19 -1.10
C VAL A 196 -7.91 -21.56 -0.24
N ASP A 197 -7.94 -22.69 0.47
CA ASP A 197 -6.82 -23.10 1.33
C ASP A 197 -5.56 -23.33 0.49
N SER A 198 -5.67 -24.02 -0.65
CA SER A 198 -4.55 -24.21 -1.58
C SER A 198 -4.00 -22.88 -2.10
N SER A 199 -4.86 -21.93 -2.46
CA SER A 199 -4.43 -20.60 -2.94
C SER A 199 -3.74 -19.79 -1.84
N MET A 200 -4.13 -19.98 -0.58
CA MET A 200 -3.48 -19.34 0.56
C MET A 200 -2.08 -19.91 0.80
N ASP A 201 -1.89 -21.21 0.63
CA ASP A 201 -0.57 -21.85 0.72
C ASP A 201 0.39 -21.33 -0.38
N ASP A 202 -0.09 -21.23 -1.62
CA ASP A 202 0.67 -20.64 -2.74
C ASP A 202 1.05 -19.18 -2.44
N THR A 203 0.11 -18.41 -1.88
CA THR A 203 0.36 -17.02 -1.48
C THR A 203 1.39 -16.93 -0.37
N ARG A 204 1.32 -17.81 0.64
CA ARG A 204 2.30 -17.88 1.74
C ARG A 204 3.69 -18.18 1.20
N ALA A 205 3.83 -19.10 0.25
CA ALA A 205 5.11 -19.41 -0.38
C ALA A 205 5.74 -18.17 -1.06
N MET A 206 4.93 -17.26 -1.61
CA MET A 206 5.36 -15.99 -2.19
C MET A 206 5.72 -14.90 -1.15
N THR A 207 5.71 -15.23 0.14
CA THR A 207 6.18 -14.33 1.22
C THR A 207 7.47 -14.82 1.89
N LEU A 208 7.99 -15.98 1.48
CA LEU A 208 9.23 -16.54 2.02
C LEU A 208 10.47 -15.96 1.33
N PRO A 209 11.64 -15.87 2.01
CA PRO A 209 11.85 -16.14 3.42
C PRO A 209 11.25 -15.02 4.27
N HIS A 210 10.72 -15.34 5.44
CA HIS A 210 10.30 -14.31 6.39
C HIS A 210 11.52 -13.74 7.14
N PRO A 211 11.52 -12.43 7.45
CA PRO A 211 12.54 -11.85 8.33
C PRO A 211 12.50 -12.50 9.72
N PRO A 212 13.62 -12.77 10.40
CA PRO A 212 13.60 -13.46 11.69
C PRO A 212 12.93 -12.62 12.79
N CYS A 213 13.09 -11.30 12.72
CA CYS A 213 12.53 -10.35 13.67
C CYS A 213 12.02 -9.10 12.93
N LEU A 214 10.96 -8.51 13.46
CA LEU A 214 10.38 -7.24 13.02
C LEU A 214 10.41 -6.26 14.19
N GLU A 215 10.78 -5.03 13.92
CA GLU A 215 10.75 -3.92 14.88
C GLU A 215 9.41 -3.17 14.77
N LEU A 216 9.00 -2.54 15.86
CA LEU A 216 7.67 -1.95 15.97
C LEU A 216 7.70 -0.44 15.77
N LEU A 217 6.75 0.06 14.99
CA LEU A 217 6.40 1.47 14.89
C LEU A 217 4.97 1.68 15.37
N HIS A 218 4.74 2.71 16.17
CA HIS A 218 3.44 2.99 16.75
C HIS A 218 2.80 4.23 16.09
N PRO A 219 1.51 4.17 15.73
CA PRO A 219 0.77 5.38 15.36
C PRO A 219 0.87 6.45 16.44
N GLY A 220 0.98 7.71 16.02
CA GLY A 220 1.21 8.87 16.89
C GLY A 220 2.69 9.24 17.04
N ASP A 221 3.61 8.34 16.73
CA ASP A 221 5.05 8.64 16.75
C ASP A 221 5.49 9.44 15.52
N THR A 222 6.72 9.93 15.55
CA THR A 222 7.42 10.48 14.38
C THR A 222 8.62 9.61 14.05
N VAL A 223 8.80 9.30 12.77
CA VAL A 223 9.90 8.47 12.28
C VAL A 223 10.66 9.20 11.17
N GLN A 224 11.99 9.04 11.17
CA GLN A 224 12.84 9.51 10.09
C GLN A 224 12.93 8.46 8.99
N LEU A 225 12.45 8.80 7.79
CA LEU A 225 12.48 7.98 6.58
C LEU A 225 13.24 8.74 5.49
N GLY A 226 14.43 8.27 5.14
CA GLY A 226 15.39 9.08 4.39
C GLY A 226 15.79 10.35 5.15
N GLU A 227 15.83 11.49 4.47
CA GLU A 227 16.10 12.81 5.11
C GLU A 227 14.85 13.46 5.73
N ARG A 228 13.67 12.82 5.62
CA ARG A 228 12.37 13.39 6.00
C ARG A 228 11.86 12.84 7.32
N HIS A 229 11.05 13.62 8.02
CA HIS A 229 10.36 13.21 9.24
C HIS A 229 8.88 13.06 8.97
N PHE A 230 8.36 11.86 9.19
CA PHE A 230 6.97 11.52 8.98
C PHE A 230 6.26 11.28 10.30
N GLN A 231 5.09 11.88 10.47
CA GLN A 231 4.12 11.47 11.49
C GLN A 231 3.52 10.14 11.06
N ILE A 232 3.49 9.18 11.98
CA ILE A 232 2.86 7.88 11.76
C ILE A 232 1.40 8.01 12.14
N MET A 233 0.52 7.76 11.19
CA MET A 233 -0.92 7.78 11.41
C MET A 233 -1.49 6.38 11.22
N GLU A 234 -2.62 6.14 11.86
CA GLU A 234 -3.34 4.87 11.79
C GLU A 234 -4.32 4.89 10.61
N GLY A 235 -4.26 3.86 9.76
CA GLY A 235 -5.09 3.67 8.56
C GLY A 235 -6.00 2.44 8.64
N GLN A 236 -6.59 2.15 9.81
CA GLN A 236 -7.36 0.93 10.05
C GLN A 236 -8.45 0.69 9.00
N GLY A 237 -8.66 -0.57 8.64
CA GLY A 237 -9.85 -1.03 7.91
C GLY A 237 -9.51 -1.87 6.70
N HIS A 238 -8.61 -1.39 5.83
CA HIS A 238 -8.03 -2.20 4.75
C HIS A 238 -7.23 -3.38 5.31
N SER A 239 -6.37 -3.07 6.28
CA SER A 239 -5.78 -4.02 7.21
C SER A 239 -5.93 -3.50 8.64
N ASP A 240 -5.75 -4.37 9.64
CA ASP A 240 -6.04 -4.01 11.03
C ASP A 240 -5.04 -3.03 11.64
N GLY A 241 -3.79 -3.03 11.16
CA GLY A 241 -2.73 -2.19 11.70
C GLY A 241 -2.01 -1.37 10.63
N HIS A 242 -2.72 -0.99 9.57
CA HIS A 242 -2.16 -0.20 8.48
C HIS A 242 -1.57 1.12 8.97
N LEU A 243 -0.37 1.45 8.49
CA LEU A 243 0.33 2.69 8.79
C LEU A 243 0.33 3.63 7.57
N LEU A 244 0.00 4.89 7.85
CA LEU A 244 0.16 6.01 6.93
C LEU A 244 1.34 6.86 7.42
N PHE A 245 2.11 7.42 6.49
CA PHE A 245 3.22 8.29 6.83
C PHE A 245 2.99 9.68 6.25
N TYR A 246 2.87 10.69 7.11
CA TYR A 246 2.60 12.08 6.73
C TYR A 246 3.77 13.01 7.06
N ASP A 247 4.39 13.60 6.04
CA ASP A 247 5.38 14.66 6.15
C ASP A 247 4.65 16.01 6.07
N ALA A 248 4.60 16.73 7.19
CA ALA A 248 3.90 18.01 7.28
C ALA A 248 4.64 19.18 6.59
N GLN A 249 5.95 19.06 6.37
CA GLN A 249 6.75 20.11 5.75
C GLN A 249 6.43 20.23 4.25
N ASP A 250 6.48 19.09 3.57
CA ASP A 250 6.13 18.99 2.14
C ASP A 250 4.70 18.52 1.92
N GLN A 251 3.96 18.32 3.02
CA GLN A 251 2.54 18.02 3.04
C GLN A 251 2.17 16.74 2.30
N LEU A 252 3.12 15.81 2.33
CA LEU A 252 3.22 14.61 1.54
C LEU A 252 2.78 13.41 2.36
N MET A 253 2.00 12.51 1.78
CA MET A 253 1.56 11.28 2.45
C MET A 253 1.90 10.05 1.62
N LEU A 254 2.46 9.05 2.29
CA LEU A 254 2.54 7.67 1.81
C LEU A 254 1.34 6.91 2.40
N SER A 255 0.31 6.71 1.59
CA SER A 255 -0.98 6.18 2.04
C SER A 255 -1.10 4.65 1.99
N GLY A 256 -0.11 3.96 1.42
CA GLY A 256 -0.26 2.54 1.05
C GLY A 256 -1.59 2.30 0.34
N ASP A 257 -2.26 1.22 0.73
CA ASP A 257 -3.55 0.82 0.21
C ASP A 257 -4.77 1.50 0.87
N HIS A 258 -4.57 2.49 1.75
CA HIS A 258 -5.69 3.16 2.41
C HIS A 258 -6.45 4.12 1.50
N VAL A 259 -5.74 4.82 0.61
CA VAL A 259 -6.33 5.73 -0.38
C VAL A 259 -5.77 5.40 -1.76
N LEU A 260 -6.60 4.77 -2.59
CA LEU A 260 -6.28 4.36 -3.96
C LEU A 260 -7.11 5.14 -4.97
N MET A 261 -6.51 5.46 -6.12
CA MET A 261 -7.11 6.39 -7.08
C MET A 261 -8.13 5.78 -8.02
N LYS A 262 -7.87 4.56 -8.48
CA LYS A 262 -8.66 3.92 -9.55
C LYS A 262 -9.55 2.80 -9.03
N ILE A 263 -9.18 2.23 -7.91
CA ILE A 263 -9.84 1.09 -7.31
C ILE A 263 -10.16 1.44 -5.87
N THR A 264 -11.21 0.81 -5.36
CA THR A 264 -11.48 0.82 -3.93
C THR A 264 -10.49 -0.12 -3.26
N PRO A 265 -9.87 0.29 -2.14
CA PRO A 265 -9.16 -0.63 -1.27
C PRO A 265 -10.05 -1.82 -0.92
N ASN A 266 -9.46 -3.01 -0.86
CA ASN A 266 -10.17 -4.18 -0.36
C ASN A 266 -10.43 -4.00 1.14
N ILE A 267 -11.66 -4.29 1.60
CA ILE A 267 -12.02 -4.25 3.02
C ILE A 267 -12.61 -5.61 3.37
N GLY A 268 -11.73 -6.57 3.68
CA GLY A 268 -12.11 -7.95 3.93
C GLY A 268 -12.33 -8.24 5.41
N LEU A 269 -13.38 -9.01 5.73
CA LEU A 269 -13.55 -9.60 7.05
C LEU A 269 -13.08 -11.06 7.02
N TRP A 270 -11.92 -11.31 7.62
CA TRP A 270 -11.30 -12.63 7.73
C TRP A 270 -11.37 -13.16 9.16
N THR A 271 -10.95 -14.40 9.39
CA THR A 271 -11.00 -15.09 10.69
C THR A 271 -10.34 -14.31 11.84
N GLN A 272 -9.29 -13.55 11.54
CA GLN A 272 -8.51 -12.77 12.52
C GLN A 272 -8.70 -11.25 12.36
N THR A 273 -9.55 -10.82 11.43
CA THR A 273 -9.80 -9.39 11.23
C THR A 273 -10.61 -8.84 12.40
N ALA A 274 -10.21 -7.68 12.92
CA ALA A 274 -10.97 -7.02 13.95
C ALA A 274 -12.40 -6.67 13.46
N PRO A 275 -13.41 -6.66 14.36
CA PRO A 275 -14.79 -6.39 13.99
C PRO A 275 -14.98 -5.05 13.27
N ASP A 276 -15.99 -5.01 12.40
CA ASP A 276 -16.39 -3.83 11.62
C ASP A 276 -15.24 -3.16 10.83
N PRO A 277 -14.54 -3.89 9.95
CA PRO A 277 -13.43 -3.33 9.16
C PRO A 277 -13.89 -2.16 8.27
N LEU A 278 -15.15 -2.17 7.79
CA LEU A 278 -15.70 -1.08 7.01
C LEU A 278 -15.94 0.19 7.85
N GLY A 279 -16.54 0.09 9.03
CA GLY A 279 -16.72 1.24 9.90
C GLY A 279 -15.40 1.88 10.33
N ARG A 280 -14.39 1.04 10.62
CA ARG A 280 -13.03 1.52 10.92
C ARG A 280 -12.37 2.20 9.72
N PHE A 281 -12.51 1.62 8.51
CA PHE A 281 -12.02 2.24 7.27
C PHE A 281 -12.64 3.62 7.03
N ILE A 282 -13.95 3.75 7.18
CA ILE A 282 -14.64 5.04 7.00
C ILE A 282 -14.23 6.05 8.07
N THR A 283 -13.93 5.59 9.29
CA THR A 283 -13.47 6.47 10.39
C THR A 283 -12.04 6.97 10.18
N SER A 284 -11.19 6.18 9.49
CA SER A 284 -9.78 6.51 9.25
C SER A 284 -9.52 7.23 7.92
N LEU A 285 -10.54 7.46 7.08
CA LEU A 285 -10.48 8.30 5.87
C LEU A 285 -10.52 9.80 6.19
#